data_AF-A0A920H2B1-F1
#
_entry.id   AF-A0A920H2B1-F1
#
_cell.length_a   1.000
_cell.length_b   1.000
_cell.length_c   1.000
_cell.angle_alpha   90.00
_cell.angle_beta   90.00
_cell.angle_gamma   90.00
#
_symmetry.space_group_name_H-M   'P 1'
#
loop_
_entity.id
_entity.type
_entity.pdbx_description
1 polymer ?
#
loop_
_entity_poly.entity_id
_entity_poly.type
_entity_poly.pdbx_seq_one_letter_code
_entity_poly.pdbx_strand_id
1 'polypeptide(L)'
;MGKSLFMCHCASSALLQNKNVLYITLEMAEEKIAERIDSNLLNCDIQNITELPKIMFENKVTSISKKTQGKLVIKEYPTASAHVGHFRALLNDLALKNHSNLI
;
A
#
# COMPACT_ATOMS: atom_id res chain seq x y z
N MET A 1 -4.27 17.68 -11.22
CA MET A 1 -4.79 17.03 -10.00
C MET A 1 -5.09 15.58 -10.33
N GLY A 2 -4.66 14.57 -9.55
CA GLY A 2 -4.92 13.15 -9.83
C GLY A 2 -3.71 12.20 -9.85
N LYS A 3 -2.48 12.74 -9.73
CA LYS A 3 -1.24 11.92 -9.76
C LYS A 3 -1.22 10.87 -8.65
N SER A 4 -1.51 11.26 -7.41
CA SER A 4 -1.54 10.33 -6.28
C SER A 4 -2.68 9.32 -6.40
N LEU A 5 -3.84 9.72 -6.93
CA LEU A 5 -4.98 8.82 -7.17
C LEU A 5 -4.59 7.71 -8.16
N PHE A 6 -3.96 8.10 -9.27
CA PHE A 6 -3.44 7.15 -10.27
C PHE A 6 -2.40 6.20 -9.67
N MET A 7 -1.44 6.72 -8.90
CA MET A 7 -0.43 5.90 -8.23
C MET A 7 -1.04 4.90 -7.24
N CYS A 8 -2.05 5.31 -6.45
CA CYS A 8 -2.76 4.41 -5.53
C CYS A 8 -3.53 3.31 -6.29
N HIS A 9 -4.12 3.65 -7.45
CA HIS A 9 -4.78 2.68 -8.31
C HIS A 9 -3.78 1.66 -8.89
N CYS A 10 -2.62 2.11 -9.37
CA CYS A 10 -1.56 1.23 -9.85
C CYS A 10 -1.03 0.30 -8.75
N ALA A 11 -0.83 0.82 -7.53
CA ALA A 11 -0.42 0.02 -6.38
C ALA A 11 -1.45 -1.08 -6.07
N SER A 12 -2.73 -0.73 -6.04
CA SER A 12 -3.82 -1.68 -5.79
C SER A 12 -3.89 -2.77 -6.87
N SER A 13 -3.75 -2.39 -8.14
CA SER A 13 -3.71 -3.33 -9.26
C SER A 13 -2.52 -4.29 -9.19
N ALA A 14 -1.33 -3.78 -8.84
CA ALA A 14 -0.14 -4.60 -8.65
C ALA A 14 -0.33 -5.60 -7.48
N LEU A 15 -0.91 -5.16 -6.36
CA LEU A 15 -1.28 -6.04 -5.26
C LEU A 15 -2.24 -7.13 -5.75
N LEU A 16 -3.33 -6.80 -6.45
CA LEU A 16 -4.27 -7.79 -6.98
C LEU A 16 -3.63 -8.79 -7.96
N GLN A 17 -2.50 -8.45 -8.57
CA GLN A 17 -1.68 -9.35 -9.39
C GLN A 17 -0.66 -10.17 -8.57
N ASN A 18 -0.83 -10.27 -7.24
CA ASN A 18 0.09 -10.97 -6.33
C ASN A 18 1.53 -10.41 -6.30
N LYS A 19 1.72 -9.11 -6.63
CA LYS A 19 3.04 -8.48 -6.56
C LYS A 19 3.24 -7.77 -5.24
N ASN A 20 4.48 -7.75 -4.76
CA ASN A 20 4.89 -6.88 -3.66
C ASN A 20 4.97 -5.43 -4.15
N VAL A 21 4.50 -4.50 -3.34
CA VAL A 21 4.46 -3.07 -3.67
C VAL A 21 5.17 -2.27 -2.57
N LEU A 22 6.12 -1.44 -2.99
CA LEU A 22 6.70 -0.40 -2.16
C LEU A 22 6.18 0.95 -2.65
N TYR A 23 5.47 1.68 -1.80
CA TYR A 23 4.97 3.02 -2.08
C TYR A 23 5.76 4.05 -1.26
N ILE A 24 6.52 4.91 -1.91
CA ILE A 24 7.27 5.98 -1.25
C ILE A 24 6.53 7.30 -1.45
N THR A 25 6.30 8.03 -0.35
CA THR A 25 5.62 9.33 -0.34
C THR A 25 6.45 10.37 0.38
N LEU A 26 6.47 11.60 -0.14
CA LEU A 26 7.18 12.75 0.47
C LEU A 26 6.26 13.93 0.80
N GLU A 27 4.98 13.81 0.41
CA GLU A 27 4.01 14.90 0.47
C GLU A 27 2.79 14.55 1.34
N MET A 28 2.51 13.26 1.48
CA MET A 28 1.32 12.76 2.16
C MET A 28 1.70 11.73 3.21
N ALA A 29 0.97 11.78 4.33
CA ALA A 29 1.04 10.80 5.40
C ALA A 29 0.84 9.37 4.90
N GLU A 30 1.59 8.44 5.46
CA GLU A 30 1.50 7.00 5.15
C GLU A 30 0.07 6.47 5.30
N GLU A 31 -0.63 6.83 6.36
CA GLU A 31 -2.00 6.38 6.65
C GLU A 31 -2.98 6.83 5.57
N LYS A 32 -2.85 8.07 5.07
CA LYS A 32 -3.70 8.58 3.99
C LYS A 32 -3.48 7.87 2.66
N ILE A 33 -2.26 7.38 2.41
CA ILE A 33 -1.98 6.54 1.25
C ILE A 33 -2.56 5.14 1.45
N ALA A 34 -2.44 4.57 2.64
CA ALA A 34 -3.03 3.28 2.99
C ALA A 34 -4.55 3.29 2.78
N GLU A 35 -5.26 4.26 3.34
CA GLU A 35 -6.71 4.43 3.17
C GLU A 35 -7.14 4.49 1.69
N ARG A 36 -6.36 5.17 0.86
CA ARG A 36 -6.61 5.27 -0.59
C ARG A 36 -6.41 3.95 -1.32
N ILE A 37 -5.37 3.21 -0.98
CA ILE A 37 -5.10 1.89 -1.58
C ILE A 37 -6.18 0.91 -1.11
N ASP A 38 -6.54 0.92 0.16
CA ASP A 38 -7.61 0.07 0.70
C ASP A 38 -8.97 0.36 0.04
N SER A 39 -9.33 1.63 -0.14
CA SER A 39 -10.53 2.03 -0.89
C SER A 39 -10.56 1.47 -2.31
N ASN A 40 -9.43 1.54 -3.02
CA ASN A 40 -9.33 0.96 -4.36
C ASN A 40 -9.45 -0.58 -4.34
N LEU A 41 -8.83 -1.27 -3.37
CA LEU A 41 -8.89 -2.72 -3.23
C LEU A 41 -10.28 -3.23 -2.83
N LEU A 42 -10.93 -2.52 -1.91
CA LEU A 42 -12.25 -2.83 -1.37
C LEU A 42 -13.38 -2.39 -2.32
N ASN A 43 -13.05 -1.60 -3.35
CA ASN A 43 -13.99 -0.95 -4.25
C ASN A 43 -15.11 -0.23 -3.46
N CYS A 44 -14.71 0.63 -2.54
CA CYS A 44 -15.60 1.45 -1.72
C CYS A 44 -15.03 2.86 -1.61
N ASP A 45 -15.88 3.86 -1.42
CA ASP A 45 -15.43 5.23 -1.18
C ASP A 45 -14.63 5.32 0.14
N ILE A 46 -13.57 6.13 0.15
CA ILE A 46 -12.73 6.39 1.34
C ILE A 46 -13.57 6.91 2.49
N GLN A 47 -14.54 7.79 2.20
CA GLN A 47 -15.44 8.37 3.21
C GLN A 47 -16.31 7.30 3.88
N ASN A 48 -16.63 6.25 3.13
CA ASN A 48 -17.52 5.18 3.58
C ASN A 48 -16.76 4.04 4.25
N ILE A 49 -15.41 4.01 4.18
CA ILE A 49 -14.61 2.94 4.80
C ILE A 49 -14.83 2.90 6.32
N THR A 50 -14.81 4.06 6.97
CA THR A 50 -14.98 4.17 8.42
C THR A 50 -16.42 3.87 8.87
N GLU A 51 -17.37 3.93 7.95
CA GLU A 51 -18.80 3.70 8.19
C GLU A 51 -19.26 2.29 7.78
N LEU A 52 -18.37 1.48 7.18
CA LEU A 52 -18.70 0.12 6.76
C LEU A 52 -19.09 -0.74 7.97
N PRO A 53 -20.24 -1.42 7.93
CA PRO A 53 -20.58 -2.40 8.94
C PRO A 53 -19.48 -3.46 9.05
N LYS A 54 -19.08 -3.79 10.29
CA LYS A 54 -17.97 -4.71 10.59
C LYS A 54 -18.00 -6.00 9.76
N ILE A 55 -19.17 -6.62 9.65
CA ILE A 55 -19.37 -7.87 8.88
C ILE A 55 -19.02 -7.67 7.38
N MET A 56 -19.42 -6.55 6.79
CA MET A 56 -19.15 -6.25 5.39
C MET A 56 -17.67 -5.97 5.15
N PHE A 57 -17.03 -5.26 6.09
CA PHE A 57 -15.60 -5.03 6.05
C PHE A 57 -14.81 -6.34 6.15
N GLU A 58 -15.10 -7.19 7.14
CA GLU A 58 -14.46 -8.49 7.32
C GLU A 58 -14.61 -9.39 6.08
N ASN A 59 -15.80 -9.42 5.48
CA ASN A 59 -16.04 -10.19 4.25
C ASN A 59 -15.20 -9.67 3.06
N LYS A 60 -15.09 -8.35 2.89
CA LYS A 60 -14.29 -7.75 1.83
C LYS A 60 -12.79 -7.99 2.06
N VAL A 61 -12.30 -7.81 3.28
CA VAL A 61 -10.90 -8.10 3.65
C VAL A 61 -10.56 -9.56 3.40
N THR A 62 -11.42 -10.49 3.83
CA THR A 62 -11.26 -11.92 3.58
C THR A 62 -11.22 -12.23 2.09
N SER A 63 -12.04 -11.53 1.30
CA SER A 63 -12.07 -11.70 -0.16
C SER A 63 -10.79 -11.18 -0.83
N ILE A 64 -10.20 -10.09 -0.33
CA ILE A 64 -8.92 -9.56 -0.83
C ILE A 64 -7.78 -10.49 -0.47
N SER A 65 -7.72 -10.96 0.79
CA SER A 65 -6.69 -11.89 1.25
C SER A 65 -6.65 -13.20 0.44
N LYS A 66 -7.80 -13.64 -0.09
CA LYS A 66 -7.86 -14.78 -1.04
C LYS A 66 -7.32 -14.45 -2.44
N LYS A 67 -7.47 -13.20 -2.88
CA LYS A 67 -7.06 -12.75 -4.22
C LYS A 67 -5.58 -12.37 -4.27
N THR A 68 -5.03 -11.87 -3.18
CA THR A 68 -3.62 -11.46 -3.13
C THR A 68 -2.94 -11.79 -1.81
N GLN A 69 -1.69 -12.25 -1.93
CA GLN A 69 -0.70 -12.42 -0.86
C GLN A 69 0.48 -11.45 -1.02
N GLY A 70 0.38 -10.50 -1.95
CA GLY A 70 1.39 -9.46 -2.15
C GLY A 70 1.52 -8.60 -0.91
N LYS A 71 2.77 -8.29 -0.54
CA LYS A 71 3.06 -7.41 0.60
C LYS A 71 3.03 -5.95 0.14
N LEU A 72 2.31 -5.11 0.87
CA LEU A 72 2.36 -3.66 0.72
C LEU A 72 3.25 -3.07 1.80
N VAL A 73 4.23 -2.26 1.39
CA VAL A 73 5.02 -1.41 2.28
C VAL A 73 4.83 0.02 1.82
N ILE A 74 4.36 0.88 2.71
CA ILE A 74 4.31 2.33 2.47
C ILE A 74 5.43 2.93 3.31
N LYS A 75 6.14 3.91 2.74
CA LYS A 75 7.18 4.64 3.48
C LYS A 75 7.05 6.13 3.21
N GLU A 76 6.71 6.86 4.25
CA GLU A 76 6.77 8.31 4.24
C GLU A 76 8.19 8.80 4.58
N TYR A 77 8.62 9.82 3.85
CA TYR A 77 9.76 10.66 4.20
C TYR A 77 9.31 12.12 4.30
N PRO A 78 9.86 12.92 5.24
CA PRO A 78 9.60 14.34 5.28
C PRO A 78 9.99 15.03 3.96
N THR A 79 9.23 16.04 3.56
CA THR A 79 9.50 16.82 2.36
C THR A 79 10.92 17.37 2.38
N ALA A 80 11.62 17.31 1.23
CA ALA A 80 13.01 17.75 1.04
C ALA A 80 14.09 17.02 1.87
N SER A 81 13.73 16.04 2.71
CA SER A 81 14.72 15.29 3.51
C SER A 81 15.27 14.04 2.79
N ALA A 82 14.51 13.48 1.86
CA ALA A 82 14.87 12.24 1.19
C ALA A 82 15.74 12.44 -0.06
N HIS A 83 16.71 11.55 -0.22
CA HIS A 83 17.59 11.48 -1.39
C HIS A 83 17.79 10.02 -1.81
N VAL A 84 18.43 9.80 -2.96
CA VAL A 84 18.59 8.47 -3.59
C VAL A 84 19.25 7.45 -2.65
N GLY A 85 20.14 7.90 -1.77
CA GLY A 85 20.78 7.06 -0.75
C GLY A 85 19.79 6.41 0.21
N HIS A 86 18.81 7.17 0.71
CA HIS A 86 17.75 6.64 1.58
C HIS A 86 16.92 5.57 0.87
N PHE A 87 16.56 5.78 -0.40
CA PHE A 87 15.75 4.82 -1.15
C PHE A 87 16.53 3.54 -1.46
N ARG A 88 17.82 3.65 -1.78
CA ARG A 88 18.68 2.47 -1.98
C ARG A 88 18.83 1.64 -0.70
N ALA A 89 19.04 2.29 0.44
CA ALA A 89 19.10 1.61 1.73
C ALA A 89 17.79 0.87 2.04
N LEU A 90 16.64 1.54 1.86
CA LEU A 90 15.32 0.93 2.06
C LEU A 90 15.09 -0.28 1.14
N LEU A 91 15.46 -0.19 -0.13
CA LEU A 91 15.34 -1.31 -1.08
C LEU A 91 16.21 -2.50 -0.66
N ASN A 92 17.44 -2.25 -0.20
CA ASN A 92 18.33 -3.30 0.30
C ASN A 92 17.75 -3.98 1.54
N ASP A 93 17.25 -3.21 2.51
CA ASP A 93 16.62 -3.74 3.72
C ASP A 93 15.41 -4.62 3.40
N LEU A 94 14.58 -4.19 2.46
CA LEU A 94 13.40 -4.96 2.03
C LEU A 94 13.78 -6.20 1.23
N ALA A 95 14.82 -6.14 0.39
CA ALA A 95 15.33 -7.30 -0.31
C ALA A 95 15.81 -8.36 0.68
N LEU A 96 16.62 -7.97 1.67
CA LEU A 96 17.09 -8.86 2.73
C LEU A 96 15.92 -9.53 3.47
N LYS A 97 14.93 -8.74 3.93
CA LYS A 97 13.75 -9.26 4.63
C LYS A 97 12.90 -10.20 3.79
N ASN A 98 12.79 -9.97 2.49
CA ASN A 98 12.05 -10.87 1.59
C ASN A 98 12.78 -12.19 1.36
N HIS A 99 14.13 -12.19 1.41
CA HIS A 99 14.93 -13.42 1.35
C HIS A 99 14.97 -14.19 2.68
N SER A 100 14.72 -13.54 3.83
CA SER A 100 14.75 -14.18 5.15
C SER A 100 13.56 -15.11 5.47
N ASN A 101 12.56 -15.24 4.59
CA ASN A 101 11.45 -16.20 4.75
C ASN A 101 11.81 -17.63 4.27
N LEU A 102 13.10 -18.00 4.35
CA LEU A 102 13.65 -19.31 3.98
C LEU A 102 14.38 -19.93 5.18
N ILE A 103 13.67 -20.05 6.31
CA ILE A 103 13.96 -21.02 7.38
C ILE A 103 12.63 -21.46 7.97
#